data_AF-A0A4P9ZJ99-F1
#
_entry.id   AF-A0A4P9ZJ99-F1
#
_cell.length_a   1.000
_cell.length_b   1.000
_cell.length_c   1.000
_cell.angle_alpha   90.00
_cell.angle_beta   90.00
_cell.angle_gamma   90.00
#
_symmetry.space_group_name_H-M   'P 1'
#
loop_
_entity.id
_entity.type
_entity.pdbx_description
1 polymer ?
#
loop_
_entity_poly.entity_id
_entity_poly.type
_entity_poly.pdbx_seq_one_letter_code
_entity_poly.pdbx_strand_id
1 'polypeptide(L)'
;MVDGADNYVPKFIQEVPWYYKLKKTDSSPQDAFAHQRNENATKVPGLSSLDGYDGKKDRWHRHADEEWDKIVDGWEKNKSKSQLHSNDKNDSDDTDYELELQELGLKRKHLKSGNLEDPLGGAIRDRHDVPTYILGINANEGGKFRYGKDSLAAVVHQDSEFVRESKDEQDFRKIQAFAWEKNEQHKRETQRKQFYSEVSGEQNKNLTQANLEYVVEASPTFIMMKAREKEKQERIEAEKRLRKLREKYGI
;
A
#
# COMPACT_ATOMS: atom_id res chain seq x y z
N MET A 1 3.74 40.56 -8.77
CA MET A 1 3.75 39.32 -7.94
C MET A 1 5.21 39.00 -7.68
N VAL A 2 5.60 38.82 -6.42
CA VAL A 2 6.99 38.48 -6.07
C VAL A 2 7.10 36.97 -6.23
N ASP A 3 7.79 36.53 -7.29
CA ASP A 3 7.98 35.12 -7.60
C ASP A 3 8.92 34.50 -6.54
N GLY A 4 8.37 33.69 -5.63
CA GLY A 4 9.16 32.94 -4.63
C GLY A 4 8.63 33.00 -3.19
N ALA A 5 7.59 33.78 -2.88
CA ALA A 5 7.00 33.85 -1.54
C ALA A 5 5.73 32.99 -1.45
N ASP A 6 5.76 31.95 -0.60
CA ASP A 6 4.58 31.15 -0.27
C ASP A 6 3.53 32.01 0.45
N ASN A 7 2.32 32.08 -0.09
CA ASN A 7 1.21 32.89 0.46
C ASN A 7 0.78 32.48 1.89
N TYR A 8 1.25 31.34 2.39
CA TYR A 8 0.94 30.81 3.71
C TYR A 8 1.97 31.21 4.78
N VAL A 9 3.10 31.79 4.40
CA VAL A 9 4.10 32.24 5.36
C VAL A 9 3.72 33.65 5.87
N PRO A 10 3.62 33.87 7.20
CA PRO A 10 3.28 35.18 7.75
C PRO A 10 4.19 36.31 7.27
N LYS A 11 3.62 37.51 7.08
CA LYS A 11 4.34 38.68 6.56
C LYS A 11 5.61 39.03 7.34
N PHE A 12 5.57 38.95 8.68
CA PHE A 12 6.73 39.27 9.53
C PHE A 12 7.92 38.29 9.34
N ILE A 13 7.68 37.12 8.76
CA ILE A 13 8.69 36.11 8.40
C ILE A 13 9.21 36.42 6.98
N GLN A 14 8.39 36.97 6.09
CA GLN A 14 8.80 37.28 4.72
C GLN A 14 9.50 38.64 4.61
N GLU A 15 9.15 39.60 5.47
CA GLU A 15 9.67 40.96 5.43
C GLU A 15 11.12 41.00 5.93
N VAL A 16 12.05 41.30 5.03
CA VAL A 16 13.47 41.52 5.37
C VAL A 16 13.58 42.76 6.26
N PRO A 17 14.06 42.64 7.51
CA PRO A 17 14.18 43.79 8.40
C PRO A 17 15.21 44.80 7.89
N TRP A 18 14.96 46.09 8.16
CA TRP A 18 15.79 47.20 7.67
C TRP A 18 17.29 47.13 8.03
N TYR A 19 17.65 46.40 9.10
CA TYR A 19 19.03 46.22 9.54
C TYR A 19 19.78 45.09 8.81
N TYR A 20 19.08 44.27 8.03
CA TYR A 20 19.68 43.17 7.29
C TYR A 20 20.40 43.70 6.03
N LYS A 21 21.74 43.64 6.05
CA LYS A 21 22.59 44.15 4.97
C LYS A 21 22.73 43.10 3.87
N LEU A 22 21.99 43.25 2.76
CA LEU A 22 22.20 42.46 1.55
C LEU A 22 23.62 42.73 1.01
N LYS A 23 24.45 41.68 0.94
CA LYS A 23 25.75 41.76 0.25
C LYS A 23 25.48 41.82 -1.25
N LYS A 24 26.15 42.74 -1.95
CA LYS A 24 25.98 43.00 -3.41
C LYS A 24 26.22 41.79 -4.32
N THR A 25 26.75 40.69 -3.80
CA THR A 25 27.08 39.46 -4.55
C THR A 25 25.91 38.50 -4.73
N ASP A 26 24.87 38.60 -3.90
CA ASP A 26 23.70 37.70 -3.96
C ASP A 26 22.55 38.41 -4.67
N SER A 27 22.72 38.60 -5.97
CA SER A 27 21.77 39.34 -6.81
C SER A 27 20.60 38.45 -7.25
N SER A 28 19.58 38.37 -6.40
CA SER A 28 18.22 38.62 -6.88
C SER A 28 17.49 39.51 -5.86
N PRO A 29 16.98 40.69 -6.25
CA PRO A 29 16.24 41.58 -5.36
C PRO A 29 14.85 41.03 -4.95
N GLN A 30 14.66 39.70 -5.04
CA GLN A 30 13.37 39.01 -4.92
C GLN A 30 13.41 37.82 -3.93
N ASP A 31 14.55 37.45 -3.34
CA ASP A 31 14.59 36.40 -2.31
C ASP A 31 14.14 36.92 -0.94
N ALA A 32 12.85 36.74 -0.63
CA ALA A 32 12.24 37.13 0.63
C ALA A 32 12.83 36.41 1.86
N PHE A 33 13.50 35.27 1.68
CA PHE A 33 13.96 34.41 2.78
C PHE A 33 15.47 34.44 3.03
N ALA A 34 16.22 35.30 2.33
CA ALA A 34 17.67 35.42 2.51
C ALA A 34 18.07 35.67 3.98
N HIS A 35 17.27 36.47 4.71
CA HIS A 35 17.52 36.81 6.12
C HIS A 35 17.31 35.65 7.11
N GLN A 36 16.71 34.54 6.67
CA GLN A 36 16.44 33.36 7.50
C GLN A 36 17.47 32.26 7.33
N ARG A 37 18.32 32.36 6.29
CA ARG A 37 19.37 31.38 6.03
C ARG A 37 20.50 31.59 7.04
N ASN A 38 20.90 30.50 7.70
CA ASN A 38 21.99 30.50 8.67
C ASN A 38 23.35 30.53 7.95
N GLU A 39 23.67 31.61 7.26
CA GLU A 39 24.95 31.72 6.52
C GLU A 39 26.13 32.06 7.43
N ASN A 40 25.87 32.68 8.59
CA ASN A 40 26.90 33.16 9.50
C ASN A 40 26.88 32.50 10.89
N ALA A 41 25.82 31.75 11.24
CA ALA A 41 25.67 31.16 12.58
C ALA A 41 26.57 29.93 12.80
N THR A 42 26.98 29.24 11.74
CA THR A 42 27.79 28.01 11.81
C THR A 42 29.31 28.26 11.80
N LYS A 43 29.75 29.50 11.66
CA LYS A 43 31.18 29.88 11.70
C LYS A 43 31.43 30.83 12.87
N VAL A 44 31.15 30.36 14.08
CA VAL A 44 31.67 31.03 15.29
C VAL A 44 33.21 30.85 15.26
N PRO A 45 34.02 31.92 15.35
CA PRO A 45 35.47 31.78 15.38
C PRO A 45 35.86 30.99 16.63
N GLY A 46 36.34 29.76 16.45
CA GLY A 46 36.71 28.83 17.53
C GLY A 46 35.77 27.65 17.75
N LEU A 47 34.62 27.58 17.05
CA LEU A 47 33.76 26.39 17.03
C LEU A 47 33.82 25.77 15.63
N SER A 48 34.81 24.91 15.42
CA SER A 48 34.78 24.03 14.25
C SER A 48 33.54 23.14 14.36
N SER A 49 32.90 22.78 13.25
CA SER A 49 31.72 21.88 13.26
C SER A 49 31.97 20.53 13.94
N LEU A 50 33.22 20.19 14.25
CA LEU A 50 33.66 19.00 14.98
C LEU A 50 33.52 19.13 16.51
N ASP A 51 33.33 20.34 17.04
CA ASP A 51 33.29 20.65 18.48
C ASP A 51 31.87 20.72 19.07
N GLY A 52 30.90 20.09 18.40
CA GLY A 52 29.56 19.88 18.94
C GLY A 52 29.60 19.06 20.24
N TYR A 53 28.54 19.13 21.05
CA TYR A 53 28.45 18.39 22.31
C TYR A 53 28.66 16.88 22.10
N ASP A 54 28.06 16.32 21.05
CA ASP A 54 28.20 14.91 20.70
C ASP A 54 29.60 14.60 20.16
N GLY A 55 30.21 15.47 19.36
CA GLY A 55 31.58 15.29 18.85
C GLY A 55 32.65 15.28 19.96
N LYS A 56 32.51 16.13 20.98
CA LYS A 56 33.42 16.16 22.15
C LYS A 56 33.29 14.94 23.05
N LYS A 57 32.12 14.30 23.06
CA LYS A 57 31.83 13.12 23.87
C LYS A 57 31.80 11.84 23.05
N ASP A 58 32.14 11.92 21.77
CA ASP A 58 32.13 10.76 20.90
C ASP A 58 33.24 9.82 21.32
N ARG A 59 32.83 8.67 21.87
CA ARG A 59 33.73 7.59 22.27
C ARG A 59 34.54 7.10 21.08
N TRP A 60 34.00 7.21 19.87
CA TRP A 60 34.63 6.73 18.64
C TRP A 60 35.49 7.81 17.96
N HIS A 61 35.67 8.97 18.59
CA HIS A 61 36.51 10.02 18.05
C HIS A 61 37.97 9.57 17.95
N ARG A 62 38.59 9.74 16.76
CA ARG A 62 39.97 9.32 16.43
C ARG A 62 40.19 7.81 16.31
N HIS A 63 39.13 6.99 16.30
CA HIS A 63 39.29 5.61 15.87
C HIS A 63 39.67 5.57 14.39
N ALA A 64 40.73 4.85 14.06
CA ALA A 64 41.20 4.66 12.70
C ALA A 64 40.56 3.41 12.09
N ASP A 65 40.35 3.42 10.77
CA ASP A 65 39.79 2.28 10.05
C ASP A 65 40.66 1.01 10.21
N GLU A 66 41.97 1.18 10.44
CA GLU A 66 42.92 0.08 10.69
C GLU A 66 42.60 -0.77 11.94
N GLU A 67 41.84 -0.23 12.90
CA GLU A 67 41.40 -0.99 14.07
C GLU A 67 40.30 -2.01 13.71
N TRP A 68 39.46 -1.71 12.72
CA TRP A 68 38.45 -2.63 12.21
C TRP A 68 39.10 -3.79 11.46
N ASP A 69 40.14 -3.53 10.68
CA ASP A 69 40.88 -4.58 9.95
C ASP A 69 41.44 -5.63 10.91
N LYS A 70 41.96 -5.22 12.07
CA LYS A 70 42.45 -6.16 13.11
C LYS A 70 41.33 -7.03 13.69
N ILE A 71 40.11 -6.50 13.80
CA ILE A 71 38.93 -7.27 14.24
C ILE A 71 38.57 -8.30 13.17
N VAL A 72 38.52 -7.89 11.90
CA VAL A 72 38.23 -8.78 10.76
C VAL A 72 39.27 -9.91 10.67
N ASP A 73 40.56 -9.60 10.76
CA ASP A 73 41.65 -10.59 10.80
C ASP A 73 41.48 -11.61 11.94
N GLY A 74 41.03 -11.15 13.11
CA GLY A 74 40.75 -12.01 14.26
C GLY A 74 39.60 -12.98 13.98
N TRP A 75 38.56 -12.51 13.30
CA TRP A 75 37.43 -13.34 12.89
C TRP A 75 37.82 -14.38 11.84
N GLU A 76 38.64 -14.01 10.85
CA GLU A 76 39.15 -14.94 9.84
C GLU A 76 40.03 -16.05 10.44
N LYS A 77 40.89 -15.70 11.40
CA LYS A 77 41.70 -16.67 12.16
C LYS A 77 40.84 -17.63 12.99
N ASN A 78 39.73 -17.16 13.55
CA ASN A 78 38.82 -18.02 14.31
C ASN A 78 37.95 -18.89 13.40
N LYS A 79 37.51 -18.37 12.24
CA LYS A 79 36.75 -19.11 11.23
C LYS A 79 37.56 -20.28 10.65
N SER A 80 38.84 -20.05 10.33
CA SER A 80 39.73 -21.11 9.81
C SER A 80 39.97 -22.22 10.84
N LYS A 81 40.13 -21.88 12.13
CA LYS A 81 40.20 -22.87 13.23
C LYS A 81 38.92 -23.68 13.38
N SER A 82 37.75 -23.05 13.28
CA SER A 82 36.46 -23.75 13.34
C SER A 82 36.25 -24.69 12.15
N GLN A 83 36.67 -24.31 10.94
CA GLN A 83 36.58 -25.16 9.76
C GLN A 83 37.53 -26.37 9.81
N LEU A 84 38.70 -26.22 10.44
CA LEU A 84 39.63 -27.34 10.65
C LEU A 84 39.04 -28.41 11.58
N HIS A 85 38.31 -28.01 12.62
CA HIS A 85 37.60 -28.95 13.51
C HIS A 85 36.39 -29.63 12.86
N SER A 86 35.81 -29.08 11.79
CA SER A 86 34.71 -29.73 11.04
C SER A 86 35.16 -30.71 9.96
N ASN A 87 36.46 -30.77 9.66
CA ASN A 87 37.03 -31.62 8.60
C ASN A 87 37.61 -32.94 9.13
N ASP A 88 37.55 -33.19 10.45
CA ASP A 88 37.78 -34.53 10.97
C ASP A 88 36.61 -35.42 10.52
N LYS A 89 36.84 -36.14 9.41
CA LYS A 89 35.97 -37.15 8.80
C LYS A 89 35.82 -38.41 9.67
N ASN A 90 35.64 -38.22 10.97
CA ASN A 90 35.45 -39.29 11.96
C ASN A 90 34.09 -39.19 12.68
N ASP A 91 33.13 -38.41 12.18
CA ASP A 91 31.72 -38.56 12.60
C ASP A 91 31.09 -39.74 11.84
N SER A 92 31.43 -40.98 12.23
CA SER A 92 30.72 -42.18 11.80
C SER A 92 29.49 -42.48 12.66
N ASP A 93 29.09 -41.57 13.55
CA ASP A 93 27.94 -41.71 14.47
C ASP A 93 26.65 -41.07 13.91
N ASP A 94 26.66 -40.65 12.65
CA ASP A 94 25.59 -39.84 12.04
C ASP A 94 24.30 -40.62 11.70
N THR A 95 24.25 -41.95 11.91
CA THR A 95 23.09 -42.80 11.62
C THR A 95 22.26 -43.18 12.83
N ASP A 96 22.88 -43.28 14.00
CA ASP A 96 22.23 -43.93 15.15
C ASP A 96 21.38 -42.94 15.96
N TYR A 97 21.67 -41.64 15.83
CA TYR A 97 20.90 -40.59 16.49
C TYR A 97 19.64 -40.17 15.72
N GLU A 98 19.46 -40.53 14.44
CA GLU A 98 18.28 -40.08 13.69
C GLU A 98 16.98 -40.73 14.18
N LEU A 99 17.06 -41.99 14.64
CA LEU A 99 15.92 -42.76 15.12
C LEU A 99 15.44 -42.27 16.49
N GLU A 100 16.37 -42.04 17.42
CA GLU A 100 16.09 -41.46 18.74
C GLU A 100 15.60 -40.00 18.63
N LEU A 101 16.15 -39.22 17.70
CA LEU A 101 15.70 -37.85 17.43
C LEU A 101 14.29 -37.82 16.85
N GLN A 102 13.96 -38.76 15.96
CA GLN A 102 12.62 -38.91 15.43
C GLN A 102 11.62 -39.32 16.52
N GLU A 103 12.01 -40.20 17.43
CA GLU A 103 11.20 -40.59 18.60
C GLU A 103 10.98 -39.41 19.57
N LEU A 104 12.00 -38.57 19.77
CA LEU A 104 11.92 -37.34 20.58
C LEU A 104 11.26 -36.16 19.84
N GLY A 105 10.91 -36.30 18.56
CA GLY A 105 10.34 -35.23 17.73
C GLY A 105 11.29 -34.06 17.44
N LEU A 106 12.60 -34.25 17.65
CA LEU A 106 13.63 -33.23 17.47
C LEU A 106 14.27 -33.36 16.09
N LYS A 107 14.30 -32.27 15.31
CA LYS A 107 15.08 -32.21 14.06
C LYS A 107 16.58 -31.99 14.37
N ARG A 108 17.47 -32.56 13.56
CA ARG A 108 18.94 -32.42 13.63
C ARG A 108 19.44 -30.97 13.78
N LYS A 109 18.69 -30.00 13.23
CA LYS A 109 18.97 -28.57 13.36
C LYS A 109 18.85 -28.03 14.81
N HIS A 110 18.00 -28.62 15.65
CA HIS A 110 17.80 -28.21 17.04
C HIS A 110 18.98 -28.61 17.94
N LEU A 111 19.70 -29.68 17.59
CA LEU A 111 20.94 -30.06 18.28
C LEU A 111 22.08 -29.07 17.98
N LYS A 112 22.21 -28.67 16.71
CA LYS A 112 23.27 -27.74 16.28
C LYS A 112 23.05 -26.30 16.78
N SER A 113 21.79 -25.87 16.89
CA SER A 113 21.47 -24.53 17.37
C SER A 113 21.37 -24.41 18.89
N GLY A 114 21.35 -25.53 19.63
CA GLY A 114 21.17 -25.56 21.09
C GLY A 114 19.84 -24.97 21.60
N ASN A 115 19.00 -24.47 20.68
CA ASN A 115 17.81 -23.70 20.96
C ASN A 115 16.62 -24.48 20.41
N LEU A 116 15.91 -25.16 21.30
CA LEU A 116 14.51 -25.49 21.06
C LEU A 116 13.76 -24.17 21.09
N GLU A 117 13.40 -23.65 19.91
CA GLU A 117 12.60 -22.43 19.83
C GLU A 117 11.30 -22.67 20.60
N ASP A 118 11.11 -21.93 21.70
CA ASP A 118 9.85 -21.93 22.43
C ASP A 118 8.75 -21.54 21.44
N PRO A 119 7.70 -22.38 21.23
CA PRO A 119 6.62 -22.06 20.31
C PRO A 119 5.93 -20.73 20.63
N LEU A 120 6.08 -20.20 21.87
CA LEU A 120 5.58 -18.90 22.29
C LEU A 120 6.63 -17.77 22.25
N GLY A 121 7.93 -18.12 22.18
CA GLY A 121 9.04 -17.16 22.15
C GLY A 121 9.39 -16.67 20.74
N GLY A 122 8.77 -17.24 19.70
CA GLY A 122 8.89 -16.78 18.33
C GLY A 122 8.42 -15.34 18.17
N ALA A 123 9.07 -14.59 17.27
CA ALA A 123 8.58 -13.26 16.91
C ALA A 123 7.13 -13.38 16.38
N ILE A 124 6.23 -12.52 16.87
CA ILE A 124 4.83 -12.42 16.38
C ILE A 124 4.80 -12.16 14.87
N ARG A 125 5.85 -11.52 14.36
CA ARG A 125 6.00 -11.21 12.95
C ARG A 125 6.44 -12.44 12.17
N ASP A 126 5.61 -12.85 11.22
CA ASP A 126 6.01 -13.81 10.20
C ASP A 126 7.17 -13.24 9.35
N ARG A 127 8.25 -14.00 9.25
CA ARG A 127 9.42 -13.63 8.43
C ARG A 127 9.16 -13.83 6.95
N HIS A 128 8.17 -14.64 6.59
CA HIS A 128 7.75 -14.84 5.21
C HIS A 128 6.92 -13.67 4.66
N ASP A 129 6.32 -12.85 5.54
CA ASP A 129 5.56 -11.66 5.16
C ASP A 129 6.45 -10.41 5.08
N VAL A 130 6.76 -10.02 3.85
CA VAL A 130 7.57 -8.84 3.55
C VAL A 130 6.68 -7.59 3.56
N PRO A 131 6.97 -6.58 4.39
CA PRO A 131 6.11 -5.43 4.51
C PRO A 131 6.21 -4.56 3.25
N THR A 132 5.12 -3.90 2.92
CA THR A 132 4.94 -3.14 1.68
C THR A 132 5.97 -2.04 1.47
N TYR A 133 6.41 -1.37 2.54
CA TYR A 133 7.41 -0.31 2.45
C TYR A 133 8.81 -0.82 2.09
N ILE A 134 9.16 -2.07 2.43
CA ILE A 134 10.43 -2.68 2.03
C ILE A 134 10.45 -2.92 0.52
N LEU A 135 9.31 -3.33 -0.04
CA LEU A 135 9.14 -3.51 -1.49
C LEU A 135 9.32 -2.19 -2.27
N GLY A 136 9.08 -1.05 -1.61
CA GLY A 136 9.17 0.29 -2.19
C GLY A 136 10.37 1.12 -1.73
N ILE A 137 11.44 0.53 -1.18
CA ILE A 137 12.63 1.29 -0.71
C ILE A 137 13.24 2.15 -1.82
N ASN A 138 13.15 1.70 -3.07
CA ASN A 138 13.64 2.43 -4.23
C ASN A 138 12.59 3.37 -4.85
N ALA A 139 11.39 3.47 -4.27
CA ALA A 139 10.27 4.23 -4.85
C ALA A 139 10.22 5.66 -4.28
N ASN A 140 10.69 6.61 -5.10
CA ASN A 140 10.52 8.06 -5.04
C ASN A 140 10.99 8.82 -3.78
N GLU A 141 11.67 9.94 -4.01
CA GLU A 141 12.33 10.84 -3.04
C GLU A 141 11.39 11.54 -2.04
N GLY A 142 10.08 11.26 -2.07
CA GLY A 142 9.06 11.93 -1.27
C GLY A 142 8.67 11.24 0.04
N GLY A 143 9.25 10.08 0.38
CA GLY A 143 9.06 9.36 1.65
C GLY A 143 7.63 8.89 1.97
N LYS A 144 6.65 9.20 1.10
CA LYS A 144 5.26 8.78 1.25
C LYS A 144 4.99 7.54 0.40
N PHE A 145 4.86 6.39 1.05
CA PHE A 145 4.38 5.17 0.43
C PHE A 145 2.93 5.37 -0.03
N ARG A 146 2.74 5.50 -1.35
CA ARG A 146 1.42 5.49 -1.97
C ARG A 146 1.11 4.04 -2.32
N TYR A 147 0.23 3.42 -1.54
CA TYR A 147 -0.36 2.14 -1.93
C TYR A 147 -0.98 2.30 -3.33
N GLY A 148 -0.56 1.44 -4.26
CA GLY A 148 -1.22 1.23 -5.55
C GLY A 148 -0.82 2.13 -6.73
N LYS A 149 -0.45 3.40 -6.52
CA LYS A 149 -0.43 4.32 -7.67
C LYS A 149 0.90 4.46 -8.43
N ASP A 150 2.04 4.45 -7.73
CA ASP A 150 3.31 4.93 -8.30
C ASP A 150 4.52 4.00 -8.07
N SER A 151 4.31 2.76 -7.62
CA SER A 151 5.43 1.82 -7.46
C SER A 151 5.77 1.21 -8.83
N LEU A 152 7.04 1.26 -9.24
CA LEU A 152 7.60 0.60 -10.44
C LEU A 152 7.26 -0.91 -10.58
N ALA A 153 6.65 -1.51 -9.56
CA ALA A 153 6.02 -2.82 -9.58
C ALA A 153 4.60 -2.84 -10.20
N ALA A 154 4.06 -1.72 -10.68
CA ALA A 154 2.72 -1.63 -11.29
C ALA A 154 2.54 -2.46 -12.58
N VAL A 155 3.61 -3.08 -13.10
CA VAL A 155 3.53 -4.04 -14.22
C VAL A 155 3.27 -5.47 -13.74
N VAL A 156 3.49 -5.78 -12.46
CA VAL A 156 3.13 -7.08 -11.88
C VAL A 156 1.94 -6.83 -10.95
N HIS A 157 0.76 -7.13 -11.47
CA HIS A 157 -0.51 -7.20 -10.73
C HIS A 157 -0.32 -7.61 -9.27
N GLN A 158 -0.32 -6.65 -8.33
CA GLN A 158 -0.32 -6.94 -6.90
C GLN A 158 -1.76 -6.91 -6.39
N ASP A 159 -2.16 -8.01 -5.75
CA ASP A 159 -3.52 -8.33 -5.31
C ASP A 159 -4.17 -7.28 -4.40
N SER A 160 -3.41 -6.35 -3.81
CA SER A 160 -3.96 -5.31 -2.91
C SER A 160 -4.81 -4.24 -3.61
N GLU A 161 -4.56 -3.95 -4.89
CA GLU A 161 -5.47 -3.13 -5.70
C GLU A 161 -6.58 -3.96 -6.37
N PHE A 162 -6.35 -5.26 -6.56
CA PHE A 162 -7.32 -6.18 -7.17
C PHE A 162 -8.47 -6.56 -6.20
N VAL A 163 -8.24 -6.58 -4.89
CA VAL A 163 -9.27 -6.93 -3.90
C VAL A 163 -10.35 -5.85 -3.72
N ARG A 164 -10.09 -4.60 -4.14
CA ARG A 164 -11.11 -3.53 -4.14
C ARG A 164 -12.18 -3.71 -5.21
N GLU A 165 -11.97 -4.54 -6.21
CA GLU A 165 -13.01 -4.91 -7.17
C GLU A 165 -13.02 -6.43 -7.29
N SER A 166 -13.36 -7.08 -6.18
CA SER A 166 -13.61 -8.51 -6.19
C SER A 166 -14.75 -8.84 -7.16
N LYS A 167 -14.79 -10.09 -7.63
CA LYS A 167 -15.87 -10.58 -8.50
C LYS A 167 -17.25 -10.31 -7.88
N ASP A 168 -17.35 -10.45 -6.55
CA ASP A 168 -18.59 -10.23 -5.81
C ASP A 168 -18.99 -8.75 -5.80
N GLU A 169 -18.03 -7.82 -5.72
CA GLU A 169 -18.31 -6.39 -5.82
C GLU A 169 -18.76 -6.00 -7.23
N GLN A 170 -18.15 -6.58 -8.27
CA GLN A 170 -18.59 -6.37 -9.65
C GLN A 170 -20.02 -6.88 -9.88
N ASP A 171 -20.34 -8.07 -9.37
CA ASP A 171 -21.69 -8.64 -9.48
C ASP A 171 -22.72 -7.85 -8.65
N PHE A 172 -22.34 -7.35 -7.47
CA PHE A 172 -23.17 -6.43 -6.68
C PHE A 172 -23.46 -5.13 -7.44
N ARG A 173 -22.45 -4.50 -8.06
CA ARG A 173 -22.63 -3.28 -8.87
C ARG A 173 -23.57 -3.51 -10.07
N LYS A 174 -23.50 -4.67 -10.72
CA LYS A 174 -24.45 -5.05 -11.80
C LYS A 174 -25.88 -5.17 -11.28
N ILE A 175 -26.08 -5.84 -10.15
CA ILE A 175 -27.40 -5.99 -9.50
C ILE A 175 -27.94 -4.62 -9.09
N GLN A 176 -27.09 -3.74 -8.54
CA GLN A 176 -27.46 -2.38 -8.18
C GLN A 176 -27.87 -1.53 -9.38
N ALA A 177 -27.12 -1.58 -10.47
CA ALA A 177 -27.49 -0.91 -11.72
C ALA A 177 -28.83 -1.42 -12.26
N PHE A 178 -29.08 -2.74 -12.21
CA PHE A 178 -30.35 -3.34 -12.61
C PHE A 178 -31.52 -2.88 -11.72
N ALA A 179 -31.31 -2.81 -10.41
CA ALA A 179 -32.31 -2.30 -9.47
C ALA A 179 -32.68 -0.84 -9.77
N TRP A 180 -31.69 0.02 -10.02
CA TRP A 180 -31.91 1.41 -10.41
C TRP A 180 -32.68 1.52 -11.72
N GLU A 181 -32.33 0.73 -12.74
CA GLU A 181 -33.05 0.69 -14.01
C GLU A 181 -34.54 0.35 -13.82
N LYS A 182 -34.83 -0.67 -12.99
CA LYS A 182 -36.20 -1.10 -12.70
C LYS A 182 -36.98 -0.09 -11.86
N ASN A 183 -36.33 0.55 -10.90
CA ASN A 183 -36.95 1.61 -10.10
C ASN A 183 -37.26 2.84 -10.98
N GLU A 184 -36.37 3.22 -11.90
CA GLU A 184 -36.66 4.29 -12.87
C GLU A 184 -37.86 3.94 -13.77
N GLN A 185 -37.92 2.71 -14.30
CA GLN A 185 -39.07 2.25 -15.09
C GLN A 185 -40.37 2.37 -14.30
N HIS A 186 -40.38 1.90 -13.04
CA HIS A 186 -41.54 2.00 -12.17
C HIS A 186 -41.94 3.46 -11.89
N LYS A 187 -40.98 4.35 -11.62
CA LYS A 187 -41.24 5.79 -11.42
C LYS A 187 -41.86 6.45 -12.66
N ARG A 188 -41.37 6.11 -13.86
CA ARG A 188 -41.96 6.63 -15.11
C ARG A 188 -43.39 6.12 -15.32
N GLU A 189 -43.66 4.86 -15.00
CA GLU A 189 -45.01 4.28 -15.08
C GLU A 189 -45.97 4.90 -14.06
N THR A 190 -45.54 5.14 -12.82
CA THR A 190 -46.37 5.80 -11.82
C THR A 190 -46.66 7.25 -12.20
N GLN A 191 -45.65 8.00 -12.67
CA GLN A 191 -45.85 9.36 -13.20
C GLN A 191 -46.82 9.37 -14.38
N ARG A 192 -46.70 8.41 -15.31
CA ARG A 192 -47.62 8.26 -16.43
C ARG A 192 -49.05 8.00 -15.95
N LYS A 193 -49.24 7.08 -14.99
CA LYS A 193 -50.55 6.78 -14.41
C LYS A 193 -51.14 7.97 -13.66
N GLN A 194 -50.33 8.71 -12.90
CA GLN A 194 -50.73 9.95 -12.23
C GLN A 194 -51.24 10.97 -13.24
N PHE A 195 -50.48 11.21 -14.30
CA PHE A 195 -50.90 12.12 -15.38
C PHE A 195 -52.23 11.69 -16.02
N TYR A 196 -52.40 10.39 -16.34
CA TYR A 196 -53.68 9.91 -16.88
C TYR A 196 -54.84 10.08 -15.89
N SER A 197 -54.62 9.83 -14.60
CA SER A 197 -55.66 10.00 -13.58
C SER A 197 -56.04 11.47 -13.35
N GLU A 198 -55.09 12.39 -13.46
CA GLU A 198 -55.35 13.83 -13.42
C GLU A 198 -56.19 14.29 -14.62
N VAL A 199 -55.90 13.75 -15.81
CA VAL A 199 -56.67 14.03 -17.04
C VAL A 199 -58.07 13.40 -17.00
N SER A 200 -58.23 12.21 -16.41
CA SER A 200 -59.53 11.51 -16.32
C SER A 200 -60.41 11.96 -15.15
N GLY A 201 -59.87 12.76 -14.21
CA GLY A 201 -60.60 13.23 -13.03
C GLY A 201 -60.79 12.18 -11.94
N GLU A 202 -60.13 11.01 -12.03
CA GLU A 202 -60.19 9.96 -11.00
C GLU A 202 -59.17 10.23 -9.89
N GLN A 203 -59.64 10.55 -8.67
CA GLN A 203 -58.75 10.74 -7.52
C GLN A 203 -58.26 9.40 -6.93
N ASN A 204 -57.09 8.96 -7.38
CA ASN A 204 -56.40 7.81 -6.78
C ASN A 204 -55.42 8.24 -5.67
N LYS A 205 -55.82 8.08 -4.40
CA LYS A 205 -55.05 8.50 -3.21
C LYS A 205 -53.81 7.63 -2.89
N ASN A 206 -53.56 6.54 -3.62
CA ASN A 206 -52.52 5.55 -3.26
C ASN A 206 -51.29 5.51 -4.19
N LEU A 207 -51.12 6.46 -5.12
CA LEU A 207 -50.08 6.38 -6.18
C LEU A 207 -48.66 6.78 -5.75
N THR A 208 -48.42 7.25 -4.53
CA THR A 208 -47.14 7.83 -4.10
C THR A 208 -46.26 6.91 -3.27
N GLN A 209 -46.67 5.66 -3.00
CA GLN A 209 -45.86 4.74 -2.20
C GLN A 209 -44.63 4.29 -2.99
N ALA A 210 -43.45 4.48 -2.39
CA ALA A 210 -42.18 4.00 -2.94
C ALA A 210 -42.21 2.46 -3.02
N ASN A 211 -41.88 1.91 -4.18
CA ASN A 211 -41.85 0.47 -4.36
C ASN A 211 -40.55 -0.11 -3.80
N LEU A 212 -40.66 -0.70 -2.59
CA LEU A 212 -39.56 -1.32 -1.87
C LEU A 212 -38.99 -2.55 -2.59
N GLU A 213 -39.73 -3.14 -3.53
CA GLU A 213 -39.30 -4.34 -4.25
C GLU A 213 -38.09 -4.11 -5.18
N TYR A 214 -37.83 -2.86 -5.59
CA TYR A 214 -36.73 -2.49 -6.49
C TYR A 214 -35.55 -1.82 -5.78
N VAL A 215 -35.49 -1.90 -4.45
CA VAL A 215 -34.35 -1.42 -3.66
C VAL A 215 -33.50 -2.60 -3.21
N VAL A 216 -32.22 -2.64 -3.61
CA VAL A 216 -31.30 -3.75 -3.29
C VAL A 216 -31.19 -3.98 -1.79
N GLU A 217 -31.19 -2.91 -0.99
CA GLU A 217 -31.09 -2.99 0.46
C GLU A 217 -32.37 -3.51 1.13
N ALA A 218 -33.54 -3.31 0.51
CA ALA A 218 -34.83 -3.72 1.08
C ALA A 218 -35.23 -5.14 0.66
N SER A 219 -34.91 -5.55 -0.56
CA SER A 219 -35.29 -6.85 -1.13
C SER A 219 -34.14 -7.52 -1.93
N PRO A 220 -32.99 -7.78 -1.31
CA PRO A 220 -31.77 -8.21 -2.01
C PRO A 220 -31.95 -9.51 -2.80
N THR A 221 -32.56 -10.52 -2.20
CA THR A 221 -32.82 -11.82 -2.84
C THR A 221 -33.79 -11.72 -4.01
N PHE A 222 -34.80 -10.87 -3.90
CA PHE A 222 -35.79 -10.69 -4.96
C PHE A 222 -35.17 -10.04 -6.21
N ILE A 223 -34.38 -8.98 -6.03
CA ILE A 223 -33.68 -8.34 -7.14
C ILE A 223 -32.64 -9.27 -7.74
N MET A 224 -31.90 -10.02 -6.91
CA MET A 224 -30.92 -11.00 -7.39
C MET A 224 -31.58 -12.08 -8.26
N MET A 225 -32.76 -12.58 -7.86
CA MET A 225 -33.53 -13.54 -8.66
C MET A 225 -33.97 -12.95 -9.99
N LYS A 226 -34.53 -11.73 -9.99
CA LYS A 226 -34.93 -11.02 -11.21
C LYS A 226 -33.75 -10.72 -12.14
N ALA A 227 -32.60 -10.32 -11.59
CA ALA A 227 -31.38 -10.08 -12.34
C ALA A 227 -30.88 -11.37 -13.02
N ARG A 228 -30.92 -12.49 -12.30
CA ARG A 228 -30.55 -13.82 -12.83
C ARG A 228 -31.52 -14.30 -13.91
N GLU A 229 -32.81 -14.00 -13.79
CA GLU A 229 -33.80 -14.29 -14.83
C GLU A 229 -33.55 -13.46 -16.09
N LYS A 230 -33.25 -12.17 -15.95
CA LYS A 230 -32.88 -11.29 -17.08
C LYS A 230 -31.63 -11.81 -17.79
N GLU A 231 -30.58 -12.17 -17.04
CA GLU A 231 -29.35 -12.71 -17.62
C GLU A 231 -29.62 -14.02 -18.40
N LYS A 232 -30.47 -14.91 -17.86
CA LYS A 232 -30.90 -16.12 -18.58
C LYS A 232 -31.66 -15.79 -19.87
N GLN A 233 -32.55 -14.80 -19.84
CA GLN A 233 -33.31 -14.38 -21.03
C GLN A 233 -32.38 -13.79 -22.10
N GLU A 234 -31.45 -12.93 -21.71
CA GLU A 234 -30.47 -12.32 -22.61
C GLU A 234 -29.58 -13.38 -23.27
N ARG A 235 -29.15 -14.41 -22.51
CA ARG A 235 -28.40 -15.55 -23.07
C ARG A 235 -29.23 -16.30 -24.13
N ILE A 236 -30.48 -16.62 -23.84
CA ILE A 236 -31.38 -17.31 -24.79
C ILE A 236 -31.61 -16.45 -26.04
N GLU A 237 -31.76 -15.13 -25.89
CA GLU A 237 -31.91 -14.22 -27.03
C GLU A 237 -30.64 -14.12 -27.87
N ALA A 238 -29.47 -14.05 -27.23
CA ALA A 238 -28.18 -14.04 -27.91
C ALA A 238 -27.98 -15.32 -28.73
N GLU A 239 -28.32 -16.48 -28.17
CA GLU A 239 -28.29 -17.77 -28.88
C GLU A 239 -29.27 -17.79 -30.07
N LYS A 240 -30.49 -17.28 -29.89
CA LYS A 240 -31.47 -17.15 -31.00
C LYS A 240 -30.95 -16.22 -32.10
N ARG A 241 -30.33 -15.09 -31.75
CA ARG A 241 -29.74 -14.15 -32.72
C ARG A 241 -28.58 -14.80 -33.46
N LEU A 242 -27.72 -15.53 -32.75
CA LEU A 242 -26.59 -16.26 -33.33
C LEU A 242 -27.07 -17.37 -34.28
N ARG A 243 -28.12 -18.11 -33.90
CA ARG A 243 -28.76 -19.11 -34.76
C ARG A 243 -29.34 -18.49 -36.03
N LYS A 244 -30.07 -17.38 -35.92
CA LYS A 244 -30.61 -16.65 -37.09
C LYS A 244 -29.50 -16.15 -38.01
N LEU A 245 -28.36 -15.73 -37.46
CA LEU A 245 -27.20 -15.31 -38.26
C LEU A 245 -26.57 -16.50 -38.99
N ARG A 246 -26.40 -17.65 -38.32
CA ARG A 246 -25.93 -18.89 -38.97
C ARG A 246 -26.84 -19.32 -40.12
N GLU A 247 -28.15 -19.31 -39.90
CA GLU A 247 -29.15 -19.64 -40.93
C GLU A 247 -29.09 -18.68 -42.14
N LYS A 248 -28.77 -17.39 -41.92
CA LYS A 248 -28.64 -16.39 -43.00
C LYS A 248 -27.35 -16.49 -43.80
N TYR A 249 -26.24 -16.84 -43.15
CA TYR A 249 -24.90 -16.82 -43.76
C TYR A 249 -24.33 -18.21 -44.08
N GLY A 250 -25.09 -19.28 -43.83
CA GLY A 250 -24.77 -20.62 -44.32
C GLY A 250 -23.53 -21.26 -43.70
N ILE A 251 -23.19 -20.92 -42.45
CA ILE A 251 -22.18 -21.61 -41.62
C ILE A 251 -22.89 -22.56 -40.66
#